data_AF-A0A3B8YTL3-F1
#
_entry.id   AF-A0A3B8YTL3-F1
#
_cell.length_a   1.000
_cell.length_b   1.000
_cell.length_c   1.000
_cell.angle_alpha   90.00
_cell.angle_beta   90.00
_cell.angle_gamma   90.00
#
_symmetry.space_group_name_H-M   'P 1'
#
loop_
_entity.id
_entity.type
_entity.pdbx_description
1 polymer ?
#
loop_
_entity_poly.entity_id
_entity_poly.type
_entity_poly.pdbx_seq_one_letter_code
_entity_poly.pdbx_strand_id
1 'polypeptide(L)'
;QLGKVAAIELAPDGIRVNMINADAVFAEGDTTSGLWQEIGEDRARSKGLDPAELEEHYRKRNLLHTKISGADVGRAVVFFSAGGTPTTGATLPVDGGVAAAFPR
;
A
#
# COMPACT_ATOMS: atom_id res chain seq x y z
N GLN A 1 -14.76 -1.29 0.77
CA GLN A 1 -16.07 -1.79 0.27
C GLN A 1 -16.26 -1.44 -1.20
N LEU A 2 -16.05 -0.17 -1.62
CA LEU A 2 -16.21 0.26 -3.01
C LEU A 2 -15.58 -0.67 -4.07
N GLY A 3 -14.32 -1.06 -3.92
CA GLY A 3 -13.67 -1.92 -4.92
C GLY A 3 -14.27 -3.34 -5.04
N LYS A 4 -14.84 -3.89 -3.96
CA LYS A 4 -15.56 -5.18 -4.01
C LYS A 4 -16.90 -5.04 -4.73
N VAL A 5 -17.61 -3.93 -4.51
CA VAL A 5 -18.85 -3.61 -5.21
C VAL A 5 -18.58 -3.43 -6.71
N ALA A 6 -17.57 -2.64 -7.06
CA ALA A 6 -17.18 -2.45 -8.46
C ALA A 6 -16.74 -3.78 -9.13
N ALA A 7 -16.06 -4.67 -8.41
CA ALA A 7 -15.73 -6.00 -8.92
C ALA A 7 -16.98 -6.84 -9.25
N ILE A 8 -18.07 -6.71 -8.47
CA ILE A 8 -19.33 -7.42 -8.71
C ILE A 8 -20.07 -6.78 -9.89
N GLU A 9 -20.18 -5.47 -9.91
CA GLU A 9 -20.97 -4.73 -10.91
C GLU A 9 -20.34 -4.78 -12.30
N LEU A 10 -19.00 -4.79 -12.40
CA LEU A 10 -18.29 -4.78 -13.69
C LEU A 10 -17.88 -6.17 -14.19
N ALA A 11 -18.10 -7.23 -13.40
CA ALA A 11 -17.81 -8.60 -13.83
C ALA A 11 -18.59 -9.05 -15.08
N PRO A 12 -19.89 -8.71 -15.27
CA PRO A 12 -20.62 -9.03 -16.49
C PRO A 12 -19.99 -8.45 -17.77
N ASP A 13 -19.28 -7.33 -17.65
CA ASP A 13 -18.56 -6.68 -18.75
C ASP A 13 -17.14 -7.23 -18.95
N GLY A 14 -16.74 -8.25 -18.18
CA GLY A 14 -15.40 -8.84 -18.24
C GLY A 14 -14.31 -7.98 -17.59
N ILE A 15 -14.67 -6.96 -16.82
CA ILE A 15 -13.72 -6.04 -16.17
C ILE A 15 -13.37 -6.57 -14.78
N ARG A 16 -12.07 -6.61 -14.48
CA ARG A 16 -11.54 -7.02 -13.17
C ARG A 16 -11.21 -5.78 -12.34
N VAL A 17 -11.60 -5.79 -11.07
CA VAL A 17 -11.29 -4.73 -10.12
C VAL A 17 -10.57 -5.33 -8.93
N ASN A 18 -9.37 -4.86 -8.63
CA ASN A 18 -8.59 -5.29 -7.46
C ASN A 18 -8.01 -4.06 -6.76
N MET A 19 -7.61 -4.23 -5.50
CA MET A 19 -7.10 -3.16 -4.66
C MET A 19 -5.67 -3.45 -4.24
N ILE A 20 -4.88 -2.40 -4.09
CA ILE A 20 -3.54 -2.46 -3.51
C ILE A 20 -3.60 -1.75 -2.15
N ASN A 21 -3.20 -2.45 -1.10
CA ASN A 21 -3.11 -1.89 0.25
C ASN A 21 -1.65 -1.63 0.59
N ALA A 22 -1.14 -0.48 0.13
CA ALA A 22 0.22 -0.05 0.40
C ALA A 22 0.32 0.61 1.78
N ASP A 23 1.45 0.44 2.46
CA ASP A 23 1.74 1.11 3.73
C ASP A 23 3.09 1.82 3.66
N ALA A 24 3.19 2.95 4.34
CA ALA A 24 4.47 3.64 4.60
C ALA A 24 5.35 3.89 3.36
N VAL A 25 4.76 4.28 2.23
CA VAL A 25 5.51 4.65 1.02
C VAL A 25 5.99 6.10 1.14
N PHE A 26 7.21 6.31 1.65
CA PHE A 26 7.78 7.64 1.87
C PHE A 26 8.39 8.26 0.61
N ALA A 27 8.96 7.46 -0.29
CA ALA A 27 9.57 7.92 -1.53
C ALA A 27 9.71 6.80 -2.58
N GLU A 28 9.95 7.21 -3.82
CA GLU A 28 10.45 6.39 -4.92
C GLU A 28 11.65 7.10 -5.56
N GLY A 29 12.86 6.58 -5.36
CA GLY A 29 14.09 7.27 -5.73
C GLY A 29 14.11 8.69 -5.13
N ASP A 30 14.32 9.69 -5.98
CA ASP A 30 14.34 11.11 -5.58
C ASP A 30 12.93 11.73 -5.46
N THR A 31 11.88 10.97 -5.78
CA THR A 31 10.49 11.45 -5.70
C THR A 31 9.91 11.14 -4.32
N THR A 32 9.77 12.17 -3.49
CA THR A 32 9.14 12.07 -2.17
C THR A 32 7.62 12.03 -2.25
N SER A 33 6.99 11.33 -1.30
CA SER A 33 5.53 11.28 -1.19
C SER A 33 4.96 12.61 -0.71
N GLY A 34 4.07 13.21 -1.51
CA GLY A 34 3.36 14.43 -1.14
C GLY A 34 2.50 14.26 0.13
N LEU A 35 1.92 13.08 0.33
CA LEU A 35 1.17 12.77 1.55
C LEU A 35 2.06 12.89 2.79
N TRP A 36 3.22 12.24 2.78
CA TRP A 36 4.12 12.26 3.94
C TRP A 36 4.79 13.62 4.17
N GLN A 37 4.94 14.44 3.13
CA GLN A 37 5.33 15.83 3.30
C GLN A 37 4.25 16.63 4.05
N GLU A 38 2.97 16.39 3.76
CA GLU A 38 1.85 17.10 4.37
C GLU A 38 1.59 16.64 5.82
N ILE A 39 1.62 15.33 6.08
CA ILE A 39 1.19 14.77 7.38
C ILE A 39 2.32 14.20 8.25
N GLY A 40 3.55 14.12 7.73
CA GLY A 40 4.65 13.40 8.37
C GLY A 40 5.03 13.96 9.74
N GLU A 41 5.19 15.27 9.86
CA GLU A 41 5.58 15.93 11.12
C GLU A 41 4.55 15.69 12.24
N ASP A 42 3.26 15.88 11.95
CA ASP A 42 2.18 15.63 12.90
C ASP A 42 2.08 14.15 13.26
N ARG A 43 2.34 13.26 12.29
CA ARG A 43 2.37 11.81 12.54
C ARG A 43 3.52 11.43 13.48
N ALA A 44 4.72 11.99 13.29
CA ALA A 44 5.86 11.79 14.19
C ALA A 44 5.56 12.32 15.60
N ARG A 45 5.04 13.55 15.69
CA ARG A 45 4.66 14.19 16.96
C ARG A 45 3.65 13.37 17.75
N SER A 46 2.61 12.83 17.10
CA SER A 46 1.60 11.98 17.74
C SER A 46 2.16 10.66 18.30
N LYS A 47 3.35 10.26 17.83
CA LYS A 47 4.09 9.07 18.28
C LYS A 47 5.23 9.41 19.24
N GLY A 48 5.47 10.69 19.53
CA GLY A 48 6.61 11.14 20.33
C GLY A 48 7.97 10.88 19.65
N LEU A 49 8.00 10.92 18.31
CA LEU A 49 9.21 10.69 17.50
C LEU A 49 9.69 12.00 16.87
N ASP A 50 10.98 12.07 16.58
CA ASP A 50 11.51 13.06 15.63
C ASP A 50 11.00 12.73 14.22
N PRO A 51 10.60 13.72 13.39
CA PRO A 51 10.21 13.50 12.00
C PRO A 51 11.19 12.63 11.20
N ALA A 52 12.50 12.76 11.44
CA ALA A 52 13.53 11.97 10.77
C ALA A 52 13.51 10.47 11.14
N GLU A 53 12.94 10.11 12.29
CA GLU A 53 12.84 8.72 12.77
C GLU A 53 11.57 8.01 12.29
N LEU A 54 10.63 8.75 11.70
CA LEU A 54 9.31 8.23 11.36
C LEU A 54 9.37 7.07 10.36
N GLU A 55 10.14 7.21 9.29
CA GLU A 55 10.27 6.15 8.29
C GLU A 55 10.83 4.86 8.90
N GLU A 56 11.87 4.99 9.74
CA GLU A 56 12.49 3.85 10.40
C GLU A 56 11.54 3.18 11.41
N HIS A 57 10.70 3.97 12.10
CA HIS A 57 9.63 3.44 12.94
C HIS A 57 8.65 2.57 12.13
N TYR A 58 8.23 3.03 10.95
CA TYR A 58 7.33 2.26 10.09
C TYR A 58 8.00 1.01 9.51
N ARG A 59 9.28 1.07 9.14
CA ARG A 59 10.07 -0.11 8.72
C ARG A 59 10.10 -1.16 9.82
N LYS A 60 10.43 -0.78 11.06
CA LYS A 60 10.47 -1.70 12.21
C LYS A 60 9.11 -2.30 12.57
N ARG A 61 8.02 -1.63 12.22
CA ARG A 61 6.65 -2.07 12.51
C ARG A 61 6.20 -3.25 11.65
N ASN A 62 6.65 -3.33 10.40
CA ASN A 62 6.27 -4.43 9.52
C ASN A 62 7.12 -5.68 9.78
N LEU A 63 6.56 -6.86 9.56
CA LEU A 63 7.17 -8.14 9.93
C LEU A 63 8.47 -8.45 9.16
N LEU A 64 8.58 -7.94 7.93
CA LEU A 64 9.76 -8.15 7.08
C LEU A 64 10.87 -7.12 7.34
N HIS A 65 10.63 -6.13 8.21
CA HIS A 65 11.53 -5.03 8.49
C HIS A 65 12.06 -4.34 7.22
N THR A 66 11.22 -4.18 6.21
CA THR A 66 11.60 -3.63 4.90
C THR A 66 10.97 -2.27 4.66
N LYS A 67 11.67 -1.44 3.88
CA LYS A 67 11.07 -0.23 3.31
C LYS A 67 10.16 -0.62 2.15
N ILE A 68 9.10 0.16 1.95
CA ILE A 68 8.19 0.00 0.82
C ILE A 68 8.33 1.22 -0.09
N SER A 69 8.60 0.95 -1.36
CA SER A 69 8.84 1.95 -2.39
C SER A 69 7.64 2.12 -3.33
N GLY A 70 7.62 3.19 -4.12
CA GLY A 70 6.62 3.35 -5.18
C GLY A 70 6.73 2.24 -6.23
N ALA A 71 7.94 1.73 -6.50
CA ALA A 71 8.18 0.62 -7.41
C ALA A 71 7.58 -0.69 -6.90
N ASP A 72 7.54 -0.93 -5.58
CA ASP A 72 6.82 -2.09 -5.01
C ASP A 72 5.33 -2.02 -5.33
N VAL A 73 4.73 -0.85 -5.14
CA VAL A 73 3.33 -0.59 -5.47
C VAL A 73 3.10 -0.76 -6.98
N GLY A 74 4.00 -0.23 -7.81
CA GLY A 74 3.94 -0.38 -9.27
C GLY A 74 3.99 -1.84 -9.73
N ARG A 75 4.85 -2.66 -9.12
CA ARG A 75 4.89 -4.11 -9.39
C ARG A 75 3.57 -4.80 -9.04
N ALA A 76 2.93 -4.41 -7.94
CA ALA A 76 1.61 -4.93 -7.58
C ALA A 76 0.51 -4.53 -8.58
N VAL A 77 0.56 -3.31 -9.14
CA VAL A 77 -0.33 -2.89 -10.23
C VAL A 77 -0.12 -3.80 -11.44
N VAL A 78 1.13 -3.95 -11.88
CA VAL A 78 1.48 -4.78 -13.04
C VAL A 78 1.04 -6.23 -12.83
N PHE A 79 1.21 -6.79 -11.63
CA PHE A 79 0.76 -8.14 -11.30
C PHE A 79 -0.73 -8.34 -11.59
N PHE A 80 -1.60 -7.44 -11.12
CA PHE A 80 -3.03 -7.55 -11.41
C PHE A 80 -3.35 -7.28 -12.88
N SER A 81 -2.71 -6.29 -13.49
CA SER A 81 -2.93 -5.92 -14.90
C SER A 81 -2.50 -7.01 -15.88
N ALA A 82 -1.46 -7.78 -15.57
CA ALA A 82 -0.97 -8.86 -16.41
C ALA A 82 -1.98 -10.01 -16.58
N GLY A 83 -2.96 -10.14 -15.67
CA GLY A 83 -4.07 -11.07 -15.84
C GLY A 83 -3.70 -12.55 -15.82
N GLY A 84 -2.57 -12.91 -15.19
CA GLY A 84 -2.09 -14.29 -15.12
C GLY A 84 -2.97 -15.24 -14.28
N THR A 85 -3.96 -14.71 -13.57
CA THR A 85 -4.92 -15.46 -12.75
C THR A 85 -6.34 -14.92 -12.91
N PRO A 86 -7.39 -15.75 -12.68
CA PRO A 86 -8.78 -15.31 -12.73
C PRO A 86 -9.17 -14.54 -11.44
N THR A 87 -8.47 -13.44 -11.14
CA THR A 87 -8.60 -12.70 -9.87
C THR A 87 -9.31 -11.35 -10.06
N THR A 88 -10.41 -11.16 -9.33
CA THR A 88 -11.15 -9.90 -9.15
C THR A 88 -11.65 -9.80 -7.70
N GLY A 89 -11.89 -8.58 -7.21
CA GLY A 89 -12.33 -8.28 -5.84
C GLY A 89 -11.25 -8.46 -4.76
N ALA A 90 -10.02 -8.79 -5.14
CA ALA A 90 -8.93 -9.05 -4.21
C ALA A 90 -8.29 -7.76 -3.68
N THR A 91 -7.66 -7.85 -2.52
CA THR A 91 -6.76 -6.82 -1.99
C THR A 91 -5.38 -7.43 -1.80
N LEU A 92 -4.37 -6.84 -2.43
CA LEU A 92 -2.97 -7.23 -2.27
C LEU A 92 -2.26 -6.26 -1.32
N PRO A 93 -1.82 -6.70 -0.14
CA PRO A 93 -0.96 -5.91 0.73
C PRO A 93 0.41 -5.66 0.09
N VAL A 94 0.89 -4.43 0.20
CA VAL A 94 2.25 -4.02 -0.16
C VAL A 94 2.79 -3.21 1.02
N ASP A 95 3.02 -3.89 2.14
CA ASP A 95 3.20 -3.26 3.45
C ASP A 95 4.32 -3.88 4.30
N GLY A 96 5.05 -4.86 3.76
CA GLY A 96 6.08 -5.60 4.50
C GLY A 96 5.51 -6.54 5.57
N GLY A 97 4.21 -6.82 5.54
CA GLY A 97 3.51 -7.67 6.50
C GLY A 97 3.07 -6.93 7.75
N VAL A 98 2.08 -6.04 7.66
CA VAL A 98 1.47 -5.41 8.84
C VAL A 98 0.37 -6.33 9.38
N ALA A 99 0.66 -7.08 10.45
CA ALA A 99 -0.24 -8.13 10.97
C ALA A 99 -1.67 -7.65 11.27
N ALA A 100 -1.81 -6.43 11.80
CA ALA A 100 -3.12 -5.84 12.10
C ALA A 100 -3.94 -5.48 10.83
N ALA A 101 -3.29 -5.41 9.67
CA ALA A 101 -3.87 -5.02 8.39
C ALA A 101 -4.04 -6.19 7.41
N PHE A 102 -3.81 -7.44 7.85
CA PHE A 102 -4.01 -8.60 7.00
C PHE A 102 -5.45 -8.63 6.45
N PRO A 103 -5.61 -8.76 5.11
CA PRO A 103 -6.93 -8.87 4.51
C PRO A 103 -7.70 -10.04 5.11
N ARG A 104 -9.00 -9.81 5.37
CA ARG A 104 -9.96 -10.84 5.76
C ARG A 104 -10.90 -11.16 4.60
#